data_AF-A0A955PMW2-F1
#
_entry.id   AF-A0A955PMW2-F1
#
_cell.length_a   1.000
_cell.length_b   1.000
_cell.length_c   1.000
_cell.angle_alpha   90.00
_cell.angle_beta   90.00
_cell.angle_gamma   90.00
#
_symmetry.space_group_name_H-M   'P 1'
#
loop_
_entity.id
_entity.type
_entity.pdbx_description
1 polymer ?
#
loop_
_entity_poly.entity_id
_entity_poly.type
_entity_poly.pdbx_seq_one_letter_code
_entity_poly.pdbx_strand_id
1 'polypeptide(L)'
;MLVWFRENRGRVVHFFVWPLIVVFIALYGSSQLTNRRNMNQLTAVRVNGERVPRSEYLAASEQVRQRYTDLLIKPEKSETEIALEQVIKQALASQLANDLGLYTPNETVNDVIVQQMTGPTGFFNEDGYKYFLRQSGYESHDVYQNVIRKQLDLNLALNYVRGTAVPSEDEIQRTLDSQKETRTAEMIGFPSEDYLDQVDATTDELKQYFEEHKERYRFPKRMKVDYVMARPSEYIGEATPDEESLERWFRSEREKFLIPPERDVAAYVFSQEAFTDKVTFTEEELKTQYEETKERYSEPEKFKA
;
A
#
# COMPACT_ATOMS: atom_id res chain seq x y z
N MET A 1 -6.46 -1.13 64.24
CA MET A 1 -5.76 -0.79 62.97
C MET A 1 -6.71 -0.79 61.75
N LEU A 2 -7.60 -1.78 61.60
CA LEU A 2 -8.55 -1.85 60.47
C LEU A 2 -9.69 -0.80 60.50
N VAL A 3 -10.09 -0.30 61.66
CA VAL A 3 -11.16 0.72 61.79
C VAL A 3 -10.66 2.13 61.39
N TRP A 4 -9.41 2.47 61.75
CA TRP A 4 -8.75 3.74 61.37
C TRP A 4 -8.60 3.88 59.85
N PHE A 5 -8.30 2.79 59.15
CA PHE A 5 -8.19 2.75 57.69
C PHE A 5 -9.53 2.96 56.97
N ARG A 6 -10.65 2.64 57.63
CA ARG A 6 -12.00 2.80 57.08
C ARG A 6 -12.47 4.25 57.14
N GLU A 7 -12.13 4.97 58.21
CA GLU A 7 -12.49 6.40 58.41
C GLU A 7 -11.60 7.36 57.62
N ASN A 8 -10.31 7.05 57.46
CA ASN A 8 -9.36 7.91 56.75
C ASN A 8 -9.10 7.50 55.29
N ARG A 9 -9.98 6.66 54.72
CA ARG A 9 -9.78 5.99 53.41
C ARG A 9 -9.48 6.97 52.27
N GLY A 10 -10.15 8.13 52.20
CA GLY A 10 -9.91 9.14 51.16
C GLY A 10 -8.56 9.86 51.28
N ARG A 11 -8.15 10.23 52.50
CA ARG A 11 -6.90 10.98 52.74
C ARG A 11 -5.66 10.09 52.69
N VAL A 12 -5.75 8.87 53.22
CA VAL A 12 -4.64 7.90 53.20
C VAL A 12 -4.43 7.36 51.78
N VAL A 13 -5.51 7.09 51.02
CA VAL A 13 -5.37 6.71 49.60
C VAL A 13 -4.76 7.85 48.80
N HIS A 14 -5.19 9.10 48.98
CA HIS A 14 -4.55 10.23 48.27
C HIS A 14 -3.08 10.41 48.65
N PHE A 15 -2.72 10.29 49.93
CA PHE A 15 -1.36 10.55 50.37
C PHE A 15 -0.36 9.45 49.95
N PHE A 16 -0.80 8.20 49.84
CA PHE A 16 0.09 7.08 49.48
C PHE A 16 -0.03 6.62 48.02
N VAL A 17 -1.22 6.65 47.43
CA VAL A 17 -1.44 6.14 46.07
C VAL A 17 -1.09 7.18 45.00
N TRP A 18 -1.34 8.47 45.25
CA TRP A 18 -1.07 9.52 44.27
C TRP A 18 0.44 9.70 43.96
N PRO A 19 1.35 9.71 44.96
CA PRO A 19 2.79 9.71 44.69
C PRO A 19 3.24 8.44 43.97
N LEU A 20 2.64 7.30 44.30
CA LEU A 20 2.96 6.01 43.67
C LEU A 20 2.51 5.96 42.20
N ILE A 21 1.35 6.53 41.88
CA ILE A 21 0.89 6.71 40.49
C ILE A 21 1.81 7.68 39.73
N VAL A 22 2.21 8.79 40.33
CA VAL A 22 3.15 9.74 39.70
C VAL A 22 4.51 9.10 39.43
N VAL A 23 5.03 8.32 40.38
CA VAL A 23 6.28 7.57 40.20
C VAL A 23 6.13 6.48 39.14
N PHE A 24 4.99 5.79 39.10
CA PHE A 24 4.70 4.78 38.07
C PHE A 24 4.60 5.42 36.67
N ILE A 25 3.91 6.56 36.53
CA ILE A 25 3.84 7.32 35.27
C ILE A 25 5.22 7.90 34.91
N ALA A 26 6.02 8.35 35.88
CA ALA A 26 7.37 8.86 35.62
C ALA A 26 8.34 7.76 35.19
N LEU A 27 8.24 6.54 35.74
CA LEU A 27 9.11 5.41 35.41
C LEU A 27 8.65 4.66 34.15
N TYR A 28 7.35 4.42 33.98
CA TYR A 28 6.80 3.62 32.87
C TYR A 28 6.12 4.47 31.77
N GLY A 29 5.61 5.66 32.09
CA GLY A 29 5.02 6.56 31.09
C GLY A 29 6.07 7.35 30.30
N SER A 30 7.23 7.64 30.90
CA SER A 30 8.32 8.33 30.21
C SER A 30 8.97 7.46 29.12
N SER A 31 9.07 6.14 29.31
CA SER A 31 9.69 5.22 28.34
C SER A 31 8.90 5.11 27.03
N GLN A 32 7.56 5.21 27.09
CA GLN A 32 6.70 5.14 25.90
C GLN A 32 6.68 6.46 25.10
N LEU A 33 6.73 7.62 25.78
CA LEU A 33 6.79 8.94 25.12
C LEU A 33 8.20 9.29 24.59
N THR A 34 9.26 8.87 25.29
CA THR A 34 10.65 9.13 24.84
C THR A 34 11.09 8.19 23.71
N ASN A 35 10.62 6.94 23.68
CA ASN A 35 10.95 6.01 22.60
C ASN A 35 10.46 6.47 21.21
N ARG A 36 9.26 7.06 21.12
CA ARG A 36 8.75 7.63 19.84
C ARG A 36 9.58 8.81 19.35
N ARG A 37 10.08 9.65 20.27
CA ARG A 37 10.89 10.84 19.93
C ARG A 37 12.31 10.47 19.50
N ASN A 38 12.91 9.46 20.12
CA ASN A 38 14.24 8.97 19.76
C ASN A 38 14.26 8.15 18.44
N MET A 39 13.22 7.37 18.14
CA MET A 39 13.16 6.59 16.89
C MET A 39 13.03 7.46 15.63
N ASN A 40 12.30 8.59 15.70
CA ASN A 40 12.19 9.53 14.57
C ASN A 40 13.45 10.40 14.37
N GLN A 41 14.38 10.42 15.33
CA GLN A 41 15.66 11.13 15.19
C GLN A 41 16.76 10.26 14.57
N LEU A 42 16.61 8.94 14.64
CA LEU A 42 17.53 8.00 13.99
C LEU A 42 17.26 7.97 12.49
N THR A 43 18.30 8.18 11.69
CA THR A 43 18.23 8.16 10.22
C THR A 43 18.50 6.75 9.72
N ALA A 44 17.64 6.20 8.86
CA ALA A 44 17.92 4.94 8.17
C ALA A 44 18.82 5.16 6.95
N VAL A 45 18.47 6.15 6.12
CA VAL A 45 19.20 6.49 4.90
C VAL A 45 19.04 7.97 4.59
N ARG A 46 19.94 8.52 3.78
CA ARG A 46 19.81 9.87 3.21
C ARG A 46 19.61 9.78 1.71
N VAL A 47 18.62 10.49 1.20
CA VAL A 47 18.27 10.55 -0.23
C VAL A 47 18.37 12.01 -0.66
N ASN A 48 19.30 12.33 -1.56
CA ASN A 48 19.62 13.71 -1.98
C ASN A 48 19.86 14.68 -0.80
N GLY A 49 20.48 14.19 0.27
CA GLY A 49 20.77 14.97 1.49
C GLY A 49 19.62 15.03 2.51
N GLU A 50 18.39 14.71 2.11
CA GLU A 50 17.24 14.61 3.01
C GLU A 50 17.30 13.31 3.83
N ARG A 51 16.93 13.40 5.11
CA ARG A 51 16.98 12.26 6.03
C ARG A 51 15.69 11.48 5.98
N VAL A 52 15.79 10.18 5.74
CA VAL A 52 14.66 9.27 5.90
C VAL A 52 14.70 8.64 7.31
N PRO A 53 13.65 8.84 8.13
CA PRO A 53 13.60 8.31 9.49
C PRO A 53 13.66 6.79 9.55
N ARG A 54 14.27 6.25 10.61
CA ARG A 54 14.31 4.81 10.87
C ARG A 54 12.92 4.20 11.07
N SER A 55 11.96 4.98 11.57
CA SER A 55 10.57 4.55 11.72
C SER A 55 9.90 4.21 10.38
N GLU A 56 10.17 4.97 9.32
CA GLU A 56 9.66 4.68 7.97
C GLU A 56 10.22 3.38 7.42
N TYR A 57 11.53 3.15 7.61
CA TYR A 57 12.16 1.88 7.27
C TYR A 57 11.55 0.68 8.03
N LEU A 58 11.32 0.81 9.33
CA LEU A 58 10.73 -0.26 10.12
C LEU A 58 9.28 -0.56 9.70
N ALA A 59 8.51 0.48 9.36
CA ALA A 59 7.16 0.31 8.83
C ALA A 59 7.16 -0.41 7.47
N ALA A 60 8.06 -0.02 6.56
CA ALA A 60 8.22 -0.70 5.27
C ALA A 60 8.69 -2.15 5.45
N SER A 61 9.63 -2.41 6.36
CA SER A 61 10.11 -3.77 6.65
C SER A 61 9.00 -4.67 7.18
N GLU A 62 8.13 -4.15 8.03
CA GLU A 62 6.98 -4.90 8.53
C GLU A 62 5.96 -5.19 7.42
N GLN A 63 5.68 -4.24 6.54
CA GLN A 63 4.82 -4.46 5.36
C GLN A 63 5.39 -5.53 4.43
N VAL A 64 6.69 -5.48 4.16
CA VAL A 64 7.39 -6.49 3.35
C VAL A 64 7.26 -7.87 4.00
N ARG A 65 7.56 -7.99 5.29
CA ARG A 65 7.45 -9.24 6.05
C ARG A 65 6.04 -9.83 5.99
N GLN A 66 5.02 -9.01 6.21
CA GLN A 66 3.62 -9.44 6.17
C GLN A 66 3.25 -9.97 4.77
N ARG A 67 3.59 -9.21 3.73
CA ARG A 67 3.32 -9.60 2.34
C ARG A 67 3.93 -10.96 1.98
N TYR A 68 5.18 -11.22 2.36
CA TYR A 68 5.85 -12.49 2.04
C TYR A 68 5.37 -13.64 2.94
N THR A 69 4.97 -13.36 4.18
CA THR A 69 4.32 -14.34 5.06
C THR A 69 3.00 -14.80 4.46
N ASP A 70 2.16 -13.87 3.99
CA ASP A 70 0.85 -14.17 3.41
C ASP A 70 0.94 -14.97 2.11
N LEU A 71 1.98 -14.71 1.31
CA LEU A 71 2.22 -15.41 0.04
C LEU A 71 2.94 -16.76 0.24
N LEU A 72 3.35 -17.11 1.46
CA LEU A 72 4.10 -18.33 1.80
C LEU A 72 5.37 -18.54 0.95
N ILE A 73 5.99 -17.44 0.53
CA ILE A 73 7.19 -17.44 -0.31
C ILE A 73 8.31 -16.64 0.37
N LYS A 74 9.54 -17.07 0.16
CA LYS A 74 10.71 -16.28 0.56
C LYS A 74 11.15 -15.37 -0.58
N PRO A 75 11.45 -14.09 -0.31
CA PRO A 75 11.98 -13.21 -1.32
C PRO A 75 13.40 -13.64 -1.73
N GLU A 76 13.76 -13.38 -2.99
CA GLU A 76 15.12 -13.58 -3.52
C GLU A 76 16.11 -12.57 -2.91
N LYS A 77 15.67 -11.32 -2.75
CA LYS A 77 16.38 -10.27 -2.00
C LYS A 77 16.05 -10.36 -0.51
N SER A 78 16.93 -9.82 0.33
CA SER A 78 16.61 -9.71 1.76
C SER A 78 15.41 -8.77 1.98
N GLU A 79 14.55 -9.07 2.95
CA GLU A 79 13.43 -8.17 3.34
C GLU A 79 13.92 -6.75 3.66
N THR A 80 15.13 -6.65 4.22
CA THR A 80 15.81 -5.40 4.52
C THR A 80 16.09 -4.58 3.27
N GLU A 81 16.62 -5.21 2.22
CA GLU A 81 16.93 -4.56 0.95
C GLU A 81 15.65 -4.09 0.25
N ILE A 82 14.62 -4.93 0.23
CA ILE A 82 13.31 -4.58 -0.37
C ILE A 82 12.70 -3.38 0.37
N ALA A 83 12.70 -3.40 1.70
CA ALA A 83 12.18 -2.29 2.51
C ALA A 83 12.98 -1.00 2.30
N LEU A 84 14.32 -1.09 2.21
CA LEU A 84 15.17 0.06 1.97
C LEU A 84 14.91 0.66 0.58
N GLU A 85 14.83 -0.17 -0.46
CA GLU A 85 14.47 0.28 -1.81
C GLU A 85 13.12 0.98 -1.84
N GLN A 86 12.10 0.41 -1.17
CA GLN A 86 10.77 1.00 -1.11
C GLN A 86 10.80 2.39 -0.50
N VAL A 87 11.52 2.55 0.61
CA VAL A 87 11.64 3.82 1.32
C VAL A 87 12.43 4.85 0.51
N ILE A 88 13.50 4.44 -0.17
CA ILE A 88 14.25 5.31 -1.08
C ILE A 88 13.36 5.78 -2.23
N LYS A 89 12.61 4.87 -2.88
CA LYS A 89 11.69 5.20 -3.98
C LYS A 89 10.60 6.17 -3.52
N GLN A 90 10.05 5.98 -2.32
CA GLN A 90 9.06 6.90 -1.75
C GLN A 90 9.65 8.29 -1.49
N ALA A 91 10.86 8.37 -0.92
CA ALA A 91 11.54 9.64 -0.71
C ALA A 91 11.82 10.38 -2.04
N LEU A 92 12.33 9.66 -3.05
CA LEU A 92 12.57 10.22 -4.39
C LEU A 92 11.27 10.72 -5.04
N ALA A 93 10.19 9.95 -4.96
CA ALA A 93 8.90 10.36 -5.51
C ALA A 93 8.31 11.57 -4.77
N SER A 94 8.50 11.66 -3.45
CA SER A 94 8.09 12.84 -2.68
C SER A 94 8.91 14.09 -3.04
N GLN A 95 10.22 13.94 -3.26
CA GLN A 95 11.07 15.04 -3.70
C GLN A 95 10.64 15.52 -5.09
N LEU A 96 10.42 14.59 -6.02
CA LEU A 96 9.93 14.90 -7.36
C LEU A 96 8.57 15.61 -7.31
N ALA A 97 7.64 15.17 -6.46
CA ALA A 97 6.35 15.84 -6.29
C ALA A 97 6.52 17.32 -5.87
N ASN A 98 7.42 17.58 -4.91
CA ASN A 98 7.74 18.94 -4.46
C ASN A 98 8.42 19.76 -5.56
N ASP A 99 9.40 19.20 -6.27
CA ASP A 99 10.16 19.88 -7.32
C ASP A 99 9.27 20.27 -8.50
N LEU A 100 8.30 19.42 -8.84
CA LEU A 100 7.29 19.68 -9.87
C LEU A 100 6.11 20.54 -9.37
N GLY A 101 6.07 20.89 -8.08
CA GLY A 101 4.97 21.64 -7.48
C GLY A 101 3.63 20.89 -7.53
N LEU A 102 3.65 19.56 -7.54
CA LEU A 102 2.45 18.73 -7.53
C LEU A 102 1.79 18.81 -6.16
N TYR A 103 0.53 19.23 -6.15
CA TYR A 103 -0.25 19.40 -4.93
C TYR A 103 -1.70 19.04 -5.17
N THR A 104 -2.22 18.15 -4.32
CA THR A 104 -3.62 17.72 -4.38
C THR A 104 -4.50 18.64 -3.54
N PRO A 105 -5.51 19.32 -4.15
CA PRO A 105 -6.42 20.21 -3.43
C PRO A 105 -7.21 19.50 -2.34
N ASN A 106 -7.60 20.26 -1.31
CA ASN A 106 -8.34 19.73 -0.16
C ASN A 106 -9.65 19.04 -0.54
N GLU A 107 -10.34 19.57 -1.54
CA GLU A 107 -11.60 19.02 -2.07
C GLU A 107 -11.38 17.60 -2.58
N THR A 108 -10.38 17.39 -3.45
CA THR A 108 -10.02 16.06 -3.96
C THR A 108 -9.60 15.10 -2.86
N VAL A 109 -8.84 15.57 -1.87
CA VAL A 109 -8.47 14.74 -0.71
C VAL A 109 -9.72 14.32 0.07
N ASN A 110 -10.66 15.24 0.27
CA ASN A 110 -11.90 14.98 0.99
C ASN A 110 -12.79 13.99 0.24
N ASP A 111 -12.91 14.11 -1.08
CA ASP A 111 -13.66 13.16 -1.90
C ASP A 111 -13.11 11.74 -1.76
N VAL A 112 -11.78 11.59 -1.78
CA VAL A 112 -11.12 10.29 -1.57
C VAL A 112 -11.40 9.76 -0.15
N ILE A 113 -11.30 10.60 0.88
CA ILE A 113 -11.61 10.21 2.26
C ILE A 113 -13.07 9.75 2.38
N VAL A 114 -14.01 10.52 1.84
CA VAL A 114 -15.44 10.18 1.86
C VAL A 114 -15.67 8.86 1.13
N GLN A 115 -15.08 8.68 -0.04
CA GLN A 115 -15.21 7.43 -0.81
C GLN A 115 -14.69 6.22 -0.03
N GLN A 116 -13.53 6.33 0.61
CA GLN A 116 -12.94 5.26 1.43
C GLN A 116 -13.82 4.92 2.64
N MET A 117 -14.44 5.93 3.27
CA MET A 117 -15.22 5.76 4.50
C MET A 117 -16.67 5.34 4.25
N THR A 118 -17.20 5.60 3.05
CA THR A 118 -18.58 5.27 2.66
C THR A 118 -18.82 3.77 2.54
N GLY A 119 -17.76 2.97 2.29
CA GLY A 119 -17.83 1.50 2.21
C GLY A 119 -18.86 0.97 1.20
N PRO A 120 -19.11 -0.36 1.17
CA PRO A 120 -20.09 -0.96 0.26
C PRO A 120 -21.55 -0.58 0.57
N THR A 121 -21.83 -0.09 1.78
CA THR A 121 -23.15 0.30 2.27
C THR A 121 -23.64 1.66 1.76
N GLY A 122 -22.75 2.46 1.16
CA GLY A 122 -23.13 3.63 0.37
C GLY A 122 -23.40 4.92 1.13
N PHE A 123 -23.24 4.98 2.46
CA PHE A 123 -23.42 6.22 3.23
C PHE A 123 -22.24 6.54 4.13
N PHE A 124 -21.76 7.80 4.06
CA PHE A 124 -20.77 8.33 4.98
C PHE A 124 -21.36 8.54 6.38
N ASN A 125 -20.72 7.99 7.42
CA ASN A 125 -21.10 8.16 8.82
C ASN A 125 -20.02 8.96 9.57
N GLU A 126 -20.36 10.18 9.99
CA GLU A 126 -19.43 11.09 10.68
C GLU A 126 -18.94 10.54 12.03
N ASP A 127 -19.82 9.90 12.81
CA ASP A 127 -19.44 9.31 14.11
C ASP A 127 -18.52 8.11 13.93
N GLY A 128 -18.78 7.30 12.90
CA GLY A 128 -17.91 6.22 12.46
C GLY A 128 -16.54 6.74 12.03
N TYR A 129 -16.49 7.84 11.28
CA TYR A 129 -15.25 8.48 10.89
C TYR A 129 -14.46 9.04 12.08
N LYS A 130 -15.11 9.74 13.03
CA LYS A 130 -14.47 10.21 14.27
C LYS A 130 -13.95 9.06 15.12
N TYR A 131 -14.68 7.95 15.18
CA TYR A 131 -14.23 6.73 15.84
C TYR A 131 -12.99 6.15 15.13
N PHE A 132 -13.01 6.04 13.80
CA PHE A 132 -11.86 5.60 13.00
C PHE A 132 -10.62 6.44 13.23
N LEU A 133 -10.73 7.78 13.24
CA LEU A 133 -9.59 8.67 13.49
C LEU A 133 -8.95 8.38 14.85
N ARG A 134 -9.75 8.27 15.91
CA ARG A 134 -9.26 7.96 17.26
C ARG A 134 -8.61 6.58 17.34
N GLN A 135 -9.23 5.56 16.74
CA GLN A 135 -8.67 4.20 16.72
C GLN A 135 -7.36 4.12 15.95
N SER A 136 -7.25 4.88 14.85
CA SER A 136 -6.06 4.94 14.02
C SER A 136 -4.99 5.88 14.57
N GLY A 137 -5.24 6.55 15.70
CA GLY A 137 -4.30 7.45 16.36
C GLY A 137 -4.13 8.82 15.69
N TYR A 138 -5.06 9.24 14.83
CA TYR A 138 -5.06 10.57 14.23
C TYR A 138 -5.74 11.57 15.17
N GLU A 139 -5.05 12.68 15.46
CA GLU A 139 -5.52 13.71 16.40
C GLU A 139 -6.66 14.57 15.81
N SER A 140 -6.69 14.74 14.49
CA SER A 140 -7.70 15.54 13.79
C SER A 140 -7.92 15.08 12.35
N HIS A 141 -8.99 15.58 11.72
CA HIS A 141 -9.21 15.41 10.28
C HIS A 141 -8.04 16.00 9.47
N ASP A 142 -7.54 17.19 9.82
CA ASP A 142 -6.44 17.83 9.08
C ASP A 142 -5.16 17.00 9.08
N VAL A 143 -4.85 16.32 10.20
CA VAL A 143 -3.70 15.41 10.29
C VAL A 143 -3.88 14.25 9.30
N TYR A 144 -5.06 13.63 9.28
CA TYR A 144 -5.37 12.55 8.35
C TYR A 144 -5.40 13.02 6.90
N GLN A 145 -5.97 14.19 6.64
CA GLN A 145 -6.02 14.82 5.32
C GLN A 145 -4.61 15.06 4.78
N ASN A 146 -3.67 15.50 5.61
CA ASN A 146 -2.27 15.65 5.22
C ASN A 146 -1.60 14.31 4.87
N VAL A 147 -1.95 13.22 5.56
CA VAL A 147 -1.45 11.87 5.25
C VAL A 147 -1.96 11.41 3.88
N ILE A 148 -3.26 11.55 3.63
CA ILE A 148 -3.85 11.19 2.33
C ILE A 148 -3.32 12.09 1.22
N ARG A 149 -3.16 13.40 1.47
CA ARG A 149 -2.59 14.33 0.48
C ARG A 149 -1.20 13.90 0.05
N LYS A 150 -0.29 13.63 0.98
CA LYS A 150 1.06 13.15 0.67
C LYS A 150 1.05 11.89 -0.20
N GLN A 151 0.12 10.97 0.07
CA GLN A 151 -0.02 9.76 -0.74
C GLN A 151 -0.51 10.06 -2.15
N LEU A 152 -1.46 10.99 -2.31
CA LEU A 152 -1.96 11.42 -3.61
C LEU A 152 -0.89 12.18 -4.42
N ASP A 153 -0.14 13.08 -3.78
CA ASP A 153 0.95 13.83 -4.42
C ASP A 153 2.06 12.88 -4.91
N LEU A 154 2.42 11.88 -4.11
CA LEU A 154 3.36 10.83 -4.50
C LEU A 154 2.85 10.03 -5.70
N ASN A 155 1.56 9.67 -5.72
CA ASN A 155 0.97 8.98 -6.86
C ASN A 155 0.96 9.85 -8.13
N LEU A 156 0.71 11.15 -8.01
CA LEU A 156 0.80 12.09 -9.13
C LEU A 156 2.23 12.11 -9.70
N ALA A 157 3.26 12.17 -8.85
CA ALA A 157 4.65 12.14 -9.29
C ALA A 157 5.00 10.82 -10.01
N LEU A 158 4.59 9.68 -9.45
CA LEU A 158 4.82 8.37 -10.08
C LEU A 158 4.09 8.25 -11.42
N ASN A 159 2.86 8.74 -11.53
CA ASN A 159 2.09 8.74 -12.77
C ASN A 159 2.69 9.69 -13.81
N TYR A 160 3.21 10.83 -13.38
CA TYR A 160 3.92 11.75 -14.27
C TYR A 160 5.16 11.07 -14.89
N VAL A 161 5.98 10.40 -14.07
CA VAL A 161 7.14 9.64 -14.58
C VAL A 161 6.68 8.56 -15.55
N ARG A 162 5.65 7.78 -15.20
CA ARG A 162 5.12 6.72 -16.08
C ARG A 162 4.57 7.25 -17.40
N GLY A 163 3.92 8.41 -17.38
CA GLY A 163 3.31 9.02 -18.57
C GLY A 163 4.30 9.72 -19.49
N THR A 164 5.51 10.03 -19.01
CA THR A 164 6.54 10.76 -19.76
C THR A 164 7.77 9.91 -20.10
N ALA A 165 7.97 8.80 -19.39
CA ALA A 165 9.04 7.87 -19.68
C ALA A 165 8.78 7.14 -21.01
N VAL A 166 9.71 7.30 -21.95
CA VAL A 166 9.77 6.49 -23.17
C VAL A 166 10.81 5.39 -22.93
N PRO A 167 10.42 4.12 -22.78
CA PRO A 167 11.37 3.04 -22.60
C PRO A 167 12.18 2.82 -23.88
N SER A 168 13.44 2.46 -23.74
CA SER A 168 14.28 2.05 -24.85
C SER A 168 13.84 0.70 -25.43
N GLU A 169 14.15 0.43 -26.70
CA GLU A 169 13.88 -0.89 -27.32
C GLU A 169 14.53 -2.03 -26.52
N ASP A 170 15.74 -1.83 -26.01
CA ASP A 170 16.46 -2.80 -25.19
C ASP A 170 15.75 -3.11 -23.85
N GLU A 171 15.11 -2.11 -23.22
CA GLU A 171 14.34 -2.31 -22.00
C GLU A 171 13.04 -3.08 -22.27
N ILE A 172 12.37 -2.75 -23.39
CA ILE A 172 11.18 -3.48 -23.85
C ILE A 172 11.54 -4.94 -24.10
N GLN A 173 12.61 -5.19 -24.87
CA GLN A 173 13.02 -6.55 -25.23
C GLN A 173 13.42 -7.36 -23.98
N ARG A 174 14.24 -6.80 -23.08
CA ARG A 174 14.61 -7.47 -21.81
C ARG A 174 13.40 -7.81 -20.95
N THR A 175 12.43 -6.91 -20.87
CA THR A 175 11.19 -7.14 -20.12
C THR A 175 10.36 -8.26 -20.76
N LEU A 176 10.23 -8.27 -22.08
CA LEU A 176 9.52 -9.33 -22.81
C LEU A 176 10.22 -10.68 -22.66
N ASP A 177 11.55 -10.72 -22.73
CA ASP A 177 12.33 -11.94 -22.54
C ASP A 177 12.14 -12.51 -21.14
N SER A 178 12.14 -11.66 -20.11
CA SER A 178 11.86 -12.06 -18.73
C SER A 178 10.42 -12.55 -18.54
N GLN A 179 9.43 -11.89 -19.14
CA GLN A 179 8.02 -12.32 -19.04
C GLN A 179 7.75 -13.62 -19.79
N LYS A 180 8.49 -13.89 -20.87
CA LYS A 180 8.39 -15.12 -21.66
C LYS A 180 9.32 -16.22 -21.16
N GLU A 181 10.06 -15.98 -20.07
CA GLU A 181 10.93 -16.98 -19.47
C GLU A 181 10.09 -18.19 -19.03
N THR A 182 10.33 -19.34 -19.65
CA THR A 182 9.71 -20.61 -19.26
C THR A 182 10.67 -21.37 -18.36
N ARG A 183 10.14 -21.90 -17.25
CA ARG A 183 10.89 -22.73 -16.30
C ARG A 183 10.27 -24.11 -16.25
N THR A 184 11.08 -25.14 -16.45
CA THR A 184 10.67 -26.53 -16.26
C THR A 184 11.03 -26.93 -14.83
N ALA A 185 10.03 -27.40 -14.08
CA ALA A 185 10.24 -27.99 -12.76
C ALA A 185 9.87 -29.47 -12.82
N GLU A 186 10.75 -30.33 -12.34
CA GLU A 186 10.42 -31.72 -12.06
C GLU A 186 9.86 -31.81 -10.64
N MET A 187 8.64 -32.33 -10.52
CA MET A 187 7.99 -32.54 -9.24
C MET A 187 7.83 -34.04 -9.01
N ILE A 188 8.23 -34.51 -7.84
CA ILE A 188 7.94 -35.85 -7.38
C ILE A 188 6.71 -35.73 -6.48
N GLY A 189 5.59 -36.29 -6.92
CA GLY A 189 4.39 -36.43 -6.11
C GLY A 189 4.50 -37.66 -5.20
N PHE A 190 3.96 -37.55 -3.99
CA PHE A 190 3.80 -38.67 -3.06
C PHE A 190 2.29 -38.86 -2.83
N PRO A 191 1.59 -39.62 -3.70
CA PRO A 191 0.17 -39.91 -3.52
C PRO A 191 0.00 -40.65 -2.20
N SER A 192 -0.86 -40.16 -1.30
CA SER A 192 -1.08 -40.81 0.00
C SER A 192 -1.58 -42.25 -0.14
N GLU A 193 -2.25 -42.56 -1.25
CA GLU A 193 -2.76 -43.88 -1.62
C GLU A 193 -1.65 -44.93 -1.70
N ASP A 194 -0.46 -44.57 -2.21
CA ASP A 194 0.69 -45.48 -2.37
C ASP A 194 1.33 -45.90 -1.02
N TYR A 195 0.96 -45.22 0.06
CA TYR A 195 1.50 -45.45 1.41
C TYR A 195 0.45 -45.96 2.40
N LEU A 196 -0.81 -46.13 1.98
CA LEU A 196 -1.88 -46.60 2.87
C LEU A 196 -1.55 -47.97 3.48
N ASP A 197 -0.99 -48.88 2.68
CA ASP A 197 -0.64 -50.23 3.11
C ASP A 197 0.59 -50.27 4.04
N GLN A 198 1.33 -49.16 4.14
CA GLN A 198 2.52 -49.02 5.00
C GLN A 198 2.17 -48.44 6.38
N VAL A 199 0.92 -48.02 6.58
CA VAL A 199 0.44 -47.41 7.83
C VAL A 199 -0.53 -48.36 8.50
N ASP A 200 -0.13 -48.91 9.65
CA ASP A 200 -1.00 -49.71 10.51
C ASP A 200 -1.33 -48.90 11.78
N ALA A 201 -2.39 -48.10 11.70
CA ALA A 201 -2.84 -47.27 12.81
C ALA A 201 -3.71 -48.09 13.77
N THR A 202 -3.32 -48.16 15.03
CA THR A 202 -4.12 -48.87 16.04
C THR A 202 -5.39 -48.09 16.39
N THR A 203 -6.40 -48.80 16.89
CA THR A 203 -7.66 -48.17 17.34
C THR A 203 -7.43 -47.11 18.42
N ASP A 204 -6.43 -47.31 19.28
CA ASP A 204 -6.14 -46.39 20.39
C ASP A 204 -5.43 -45.12 19.90
N GLU A 205 -4.53 -45.22 18.92
CA GLU A 205 -3.92 -44.06 18.26
C GLU A 205 -4.97 -43.24 17.49
N LEU A 206 -5.90 -43.91 16.81
CA LEU A 206 -7.01 -43.23 16.13
C LEU A 206 -7.93 -42.48 17.11
N LYS A 207 -8.20 -43.07 18.28
CA LYS A 207 -8.97 -42.40 19.34
C LYS A 207 -8.22 -41.20 19.92
N GLN A 208 -6.93 -41.35 20.21
CA GLN A 208 -6.11 -40.25 20.71
C GLN A 208 -6.06 -39.09 19.70
N TYR A 209 -5.82 -39.41 18.42
CA TYR A 209 -5.79 -38.40 17.36
C TYR A 209 -7.14 -37.69 17.22
N PHE A 210 -8.25 -38.44 17.28
CA PHE A 210 -9.59 -37.86 17.26
C PHE A 210 -9.83 -36.90 18.44
N GLU A 211 -9.46 -37.29 19.65
CA GLU A 211 -9.61 -36.48 20.87
C GLU A 211 -8.80 -35.18 20.79
N GLU A 212 -7.55 -35.24 20.32
CA GLU A 212 -6.67 -34.07 20.14
C GLU A 212 -7.15 -33.12 19.03
N HIS A 213 -7.95 -33.61 18.08
CA HIS A 213 -8.35 -32.88 16.88
C HIS A 213 -9.85 -32.74 16.69
N LYS A 214 -10.65 -32.84 17.76
CA LYS A 214 -12.11 -32.80 17.74
C LYS A 214 -12.71 -31.66 16.90
N GLU A 215 -12.10 -30.47 16.91
CA GLU A 215 -12.59 -29.33 16.12
C GLU A 215 -12.55 -29.58 14.60
N ARG A 216 -11.60 -30.39 14.09
CA ARG A 216 -11.54 -30.76 12.67
C ARG A 216 -12.70 -31.68 12.24
N TYR A 217 -13.25 -32.44 13.18
CA TYR A 217 -14.36 -33.37 12.96
C TYR A 217 -15.72 -32.77 13.33
N ARG A 218 -15.74 -31.48 13.72
CA ARG A 218 -16.98 -30.78 14.02
C ARG A 218 -17.72 -30.50 12.72
N PHE A 219 -18.96 -30.97 12.63
CA PHE A 219 -19.83 -30.55 11.54
C PHE A 219 -20.05 -29.04 11.63
N PRO A 220 -19.83 -28.28 10.54
CA PRO A 220 -20.12 -26.87 10.53
C PRO A 220 -21.60 -26.67 10.85
N LYS A 221 -21.93 -25.54 11.51
CA LYS A 221 -23.32 -25.21 11.81
C LYS A 221 -24.11 -25.18 10.50
N ARG A 222 -25.03 -26.12 10.35
CA ARG A 222 -25.98 -26.16 9.24
C ARG A 222 -27.23 -25.40 9.65
N MET A 223 -27.71 -24.53 8.76
CA MET A 223 -29.03 -23.91 8.87
C MET A 223 -29.88 -24.34 7.68
N LYS A 224 -31.18 -24.51 7.91
CA LYS A 224 -32.16 -24.56 6.83
C LYS A 224 -32.47 -23.13 6.44
N VAL A 225 -32.32 -22.83 5.16
CA VAL A 225 -32.69 -21.55 4.57
C VAL A 225 -33.68 -21.82 3.44
N ASP A 226 -34.82 -21.17 3.51
CA ASP A 226 -35.72 -21.07 2.37
C ASP A 226 -35.18 -19.96 1.47
N TYR A 227 -35.06 -20.26 0.18
CA TYR A 227 -34.64 -19.28 -0.82
C TYR A 227 -35.56 -19.34 -2.02
N VAL A 228 -35.77 -18.18 -2.64
CA VAL A 228 -36.41 -18.07 -3.94
C VAL A 228 -35.30 -17.73 -4.94
N MET A 229 -35.12 -18.57 -5.95
CA MET A 229 -34.18 -18.32 -7.03
C MET A 229 -34.92 -17.59 -8.15
N ALA A 230 -34.55 -16.35 -8.43
CA ALA A 230 -35.02 -15.61 -9.59
C ALA A 230 -33.84 -15.44 -10.55
N ARG A 231 -33.92 -16.02 -11.75
CA ARG A 231 -32.89 -15.85 -12.77
C ARG A 231 -33.29 -14.72 -13.70
N PRO A 232 -32.48 -13.67 -13.88
CA PRO A 232 -32.84 -12.55 -14.77
C PRO A 232 -33.22 -13.00 -16.18
N SER A 233 -32.57 -14.04 -16.71
CA SER A 233 -32.89 -14.65 -18.01
C SER A 233 -34.33 -15.13 -18.15
N GLU A 234 -35.00 -15.46 -17.04
CA GLU A 234 -36.39 -15.94 -17.02
C GLU A 234 -37.40 -14.79 -17.07
N TYR A 235 -36.99 -13.54 -16.84
CA TYR A 235 -37.89 -12.38 -16.73
C TYR A 235 -37.56 -11.23 -17.70
N ILE A 236 -36.38 -11.24 -18.33
CA ILE A 236 -35.96 -10.20 -19.29
C ILE A 236 -36.97 -10.05 -20.45
N GLY A 237 -37.61 -11.13 -20.89
CA GLY A 237 -38.59 -11.11 -21.98
C GLY A 237 -40.00 -10.68 -21.56
N GLU A 238 -40.30 -10.69 -20.27
CA GLU A 238 -41.61 -10.30 -19.71
C GLU A 238 -41.62 -8.85 -19.21
N ALA A 239 -40.44 -8.24 -19.07
CA ALA A 239 -40.30 -6.87 -18.64
C ALA A 239 -40.68 -5.89 -19.76
N THR A 240 -41.83 -5.23 -19.61
CA THR A 240 -42.19 -4.04 -20.41
C THR A 240 -42.02 -2.79 -19.54
N PRO A 241 -40.80 -2.21 -19.46
CA PRO A 241 -40.57 -1.03 -18.65
C PRO A 241 -41.35 0.15 -19.23
N ASP A 242 -42.00 0.91 -18.36
CA ASP A 242 -42.66 2.15 -18.74
C ASP A 242 -41.64 3.27 -18.92
N GLU A 243 -42.01 4.29 -19.70
CA GLU A 243 -41.12 5.39 -20.09
C GLU A 243 -40.65 6.22 -18.89
N GLU A 244 -41.48 6.37 -17.86
CA GLU A 244 -41.14 7.11 -16.64
C GLU A 244 -40.04 6.37 -15.83
N SER A 245 -40.17 5.04 -15.70
CA SER A 245 -39.17 4.20 -15.06
C SER A 245 -37.84 4.18 -15.82
N LEU A 246 -37.89 4.14 -17.16
CA LEU A 246 -36.70 4.23 -18.01
C LEU A 246 -36.01 5.58 -17.86
N GLU A 247 -36.77 6.68 -17.88
CA GLU A 247 -36.20 8.02 -17.72
C GLU A 247 -35.57 8.19 -16.33
N ARG A 248 -36.23 7.69 -15.27
CA ARG A 248 -35.70 7.72 -13.91
C ARG A 248 -34.40 6.94 -13.79
N TRP A 249 -34.33 5.74 -14.37
CA TRP A 249 -33.13 4.91 -14.39
C TRP A 249 -31.99 5.55 -15.21
N PHE A 250 -32.31 6.08 -16.39
CA PHE A 250 -31.34 6.80 -17.22
C PHE A 250 -30.76 8.02 -16.49
N ARG A 251 -31.60 8.76 -15.75
CA ARG A 251 -31.15 9.91 -14.95
C ARG A 251 -30.25 9.48 -13.79
N SER A 252 -30.56 8.38 -13.10
CA SER A 252 -29.71 7.87 -12.00
C SER A 252 -28.38 7.29 -12.49
N GLU A 253 -28.35 6.78 -13.73
CA GLU A 253 -27.17 6.11 -14.30
C GLU A 253 -26.51 6.90 -15.43
N ARG A 254 -26.77 8.21 -15.49
CA ARG A 254 -26.34 9.10 -16.58
C ARG A 254 -24.84 8.98 -16.86
N GLU A 255 -24.03 8.83 -15.82
CA GLU A 255 -22.56 8.72 -15.95
C GLU A 255 -22.10 7.54 -16.80
N LYS A 256 -22.86 6.44 -16.85
CA LYS A 256 -22.55 5.25 -17.67
C LYS A 256 -22.79 5.47 -19.17
N PHE A 257 -23.56 6.51 -19.51
CA PHE A 257 -23.92 6.86 -20.89
C PHE A 257 -23.25 8.15 -21.36
N LEU A 258 -22.44 8.78 -20.50
CA LEU A 258 -21.58 9.87 -20.92
C LEU A 258 -20.46 9.28 -21.78
N ILE A 259 -20.45 9.65 -23.06
CA ILE A 259 -19.25 9.52 -23.87
C ILE A 259 -18.24 10.49 -23.26
N PRO A 260 -17.06 10.02 -22.80
CA PRO A 260 -16.04 10.90 -22.24
C PRO A 260 -15.77 12.04 -23.23
N PRO A 261 -15.64 13.30 -22.77
CA PRO A 261 -15.30 14.38 -23.67
C PRO A 261 -13.93 14.09 -24.30
N GLU A 262 -13.93 13.79 -25.60
CA GLU A 262 -12.70 13.80 -26.39
C GLU A 262 -12.17 15.22 -26.37
N ARG A 263 -10.89 15.37 -26.02
CA ARG A 263 -10.17 16.62 -26.17
C ARG A 263 -9.09 16.40 -27.20
N ASP A 264 -9.08 17.26 -28.22
CA ASP A 264 -7.95 17.35 -29.13
C ASP A 264 -6.74 17.88 -28.34
N VAL A 265 -5.85 16.96 -27.96
CA VAL A 265 -4.60 17.30 -27.30
C VAL A 265 -3.52 17.36 -28.37
N ALA A 266 -3.07 18.56 -28.72
CA ALA A 266 -1.88 18.73 -29.53
C ALA A 266 -0.65 18.44 -28.66
N ALA A 267 -0.14 17.21 -28.73
CA ALA A 267 1.14 16.84 -28.13
C ALA A 267 2.26 17.10 -29.14
N TYR A 268 3.22 17.97 -28.79
CA TYR A 268 4.48 18.04 -29.52
C TYR A 268 5.34 16.87 -29.06
N VAL A 269 5.35 15.79 -29.84
CA VAL A 269 6.26 14.66 -29.64
C VAL A 269 7.56 15.01 -30.34
N PHE A 270 8.59 15.36 -29.57
CA PHE A 270 9.93 15.53 -30.09
C PHE A 270 10.60 14.15 -30.14
N SER A 271 10.64 13.53 -31.34
CA SER A 271 11.52 12.38 -31.55
C SER A 271 12.95 12.87 -31.75
N GLN A 272 13.93 12.08 -31.31
CA GLN A 272 15.34 12.36 -31.53
C GLN A 272 15.64 12.56 -33.02
N GLU A 273 15.03 11.71 -33.87
CA GLU A 273 15.11 11.80 -35.33
C GLU A 273 14.68 13.17 -35.88
N ALA A 274 13.56 13.71 -35.40
CA ALA A 274 13.06 15.03 -35.81
C ALA A 274 13.98 16.19 -35.43
N PHE A 275 14.86 16.00 -34.44
CA PHE A 275 15.89 16.98 -34.05
C PHE A 275 17.15 16.86 -34.91
N THR A 276 17.60 15.63 -35.18
CA THR A 276 18.77 15.36 -36.05
C THR A 276 18.58 15.79 -37.49
N ASP A 277 17.36 15.70 -38.05
CA ASP A 277 17.09 16.13 -39.43
C ASP A 277 17.10 17.65 -39.61
N LYS A 278 16.97 18.42 -38.52
CA LYS A 278 16.91 19.90 -38.57
C LYS A 278 18.17 20.59 -38.06
N VAL A 279 19.05 19.87 -37.37
CA VAL A 279 20.30 20.42 -36.86
C VAL A 279 21.45 19.77 -37.62
N THR A 280 21.92 20.49 -38.65
CA THR A 280 23.18 20.16 -39.32
C THR A 280 24.28 20.91 -38.60
N PHE A 281 25.19 20.18 -37.94
CA PHE A 281 26.39 20.76 -37.36
C PHE A 281 27.47 20.81 -38.43
N THR A 282 28.15 21.95 -38.56
CA THR A 282 29.35 22.04 -39.37
C THR A 282 30.54 21.39 -38.65
N GLU A 283 31.54 20.90 -39.39
CA GLU A 283 32.75 20.31 -38.78
C GLU A 283 33.48 21.30 -37.84
N GLU A 284 33.40 22.60 -38.11
CA GLU A 284 33.97 23.64 -37.24
C GLU A 284 33.22 23.78 -35.91
N GLU A 285 31.88 23.70 -35.91
CA GLU A 285 31.07 23.75 -34.70
C GLU A 285 31.27 22.49 -33.84
N LEU A 286 31.34 21.32 -34.48
CA LEU A 286 31.66 20.07 -33.78
C LEU A 286 33.06 20.11 -33.16
N LYS A 287 34.04 20.65 -33.89
CA LYS A 287 35.41 20.78 -33.39
C LYS A 287 35.49 21.76 -32.22
N THR A 288 34.81 22.91 -32.32
CA THR A 288 34.77 23.91 -31.24
C THR A 288 34.11 23.34 -30.00
N GLN A 289 32.96 22.66 -30.16
CA GLN A 289 32.27 22.00 -29.04
C GLN A 289 33.10 20.88 -28.41
N TYR A 290 33.81 20.09 -29.23
CA TYR A 290 34.72 19.06 -28.75
C TYR A 290 35.90 19.66 -27.97
N GLU A 291 36.48 20.78 -28.43
CA GLU A 291 37.56 21.48 -27.74
C GLU A 291 37.09 22.10 -26.41
N GLU A 292 35.89 22.70 -26.37
CA GLU A 292 35.29 23.27 -25.16
C GLU A 292 34.85 22.20 -24.14
N THR A 293 34.44 21.02 -24.62
CA THR A 293 33.91 19.95 -23.76
C THR A 293 34.91 18.80 -23.55
N LYS A 294 36.16 18.98 -24.00
CA LYS A 294 37.21 17.96 -24.02
C LYS A 294 37.44 17.30 -22.65
N GLU A 295 37.31 18.07 -21.58
CA GLU A 295 37.50 17.59 -20.20
C GLU A 295 36.46 16.53 -19.79
N ARG A 296 35.24 16.54 -20.36
CA ARG A 296 34.21 15.52 -20.07
C ARG A 296 34.50 14.16 -20.70
N TYR A 297 35.35 14.11 -21.73
CA TYR A 297 35.70 12.88 -22.44
C TYR A 297 37.04 12.29 -21.99
N SER A 298 37.81 13.04 -21.18
CA SER A 298 39.08 12.58 -20.62
C SER A 298 38.96 11.79 -19.32
N GLU A 299 37.80 11.83 -18.66
CA GLU A 299 37.51 10.97 -17.52
C GLU A 299 36.58 9.83 -17.96
N PRO A 300 36.98 8.55 -17.86
CA PRO A 300 36.05 7.46 -18.08
C PRO A 300 34.97 7.54 -17.00
N GLU A 301 33.70 7.71 -17.41
CA GLU A 301 32.56 7.67 -16.51
C GLU A 301 32.62 6.38 -15.69
N LYS A 302 32.93 6.51 -14.40
CA LYS A 302 32.87 5.41 -13.46
C LYS A 302 31.40 5.14 -13.15
N PHE A 303 30.75 4.35 -13.99
CA PHE A 303 29.53 3.67 -13.62
C PHE A 303 29.85 2.74 -12.46
N LYS A 304 29.39 3.11 -11.25
CA LYS A 304 29.28 2.13 -10.17
C LYS A 304 28.09 1.24 -10.50
N ALA A 305 28.40 0.00 -10.87
CA ALA A 305 27.46 -1.11 -10.82
C ALA A 305 26.90 -1.27 -9.39
#